data_AF-A0A1F4X5D5-F1
#
_entry.id   AF-A0A1F4X5D5-F1
#
_cell.length_a   1.000
_cell.length_b   1.000
_cell.length_c   1.000
_cell.angle_alpha   90.00
_cell.angle_beta   90.00
_cell.angle_gamma   90.00
#
_symmetry.space_group_name_H-M   'P 1'
#
loop_
_entity.id
_entity.type
_entity.pdbx_description
1 polymer ?
#
loop_
_entity_poly.entity_id
_entity_poly.type
_entity_poly.pdbx_seq_one_letter_code
_entity_poly.pdbx_strand_id
1 'polypeptide(L)'
;METCFVGGFGGDVAIQDNGNFLYVFSGCDGHPLTDYVYSRMFDSLGNPLTPIQKITTANPMTVWLFPVIIPDRRGGYLAAWTDSRNQEDENGRRDLFLQRFDSLGKPTGINFRVNNFRSSKGFEEVSIGIACDGQRVYVVWSDRRDFNNWNWDIYAQVMDLDLVGTYIIGDVNFDQQISLADVIFSVSYLFRGNPLPEGDILVADVNGDCTVSLSDVIYMVNWVFGKGPPFVPGCLP
;
A
#
# COMPACT_ATOMS: atom_id res chain seq x y z
N MET A 1 9.63 27.02 4.14
CA MET A 1 9.47 26.70 2.71
C MET A 1 7.99 26.46 2.50
N GLU A 2 7.30 27.42 1.91
CA GLU A 2 5.89 27.25 1.53
C GLU A 2 5.84 26.16 0.47
N THR A 3 5.05 25.11 0.74
CA THR A 3 4.74 24.07 -0.24
C THR A 3 4.16 24.74 -1.47
N CYS A 4 4.80 24.58 -2.61
CA CYS A 4 4.31 25.15 -3.84
C CYS A 4 3.04 24.37 -4.23
N PHE A 5 1.88 25.02 -4.15
CA PHE A 5 0.64 24.52 -4.73
C PHE A 5 0.72 24.72 -6.25
N VAL A 6 1.51 23.89 -6.93
CA VAL A 6 1.58 23.92 -8.41
C VAL A 6 0.42 23.12 -8.95
N GLY A 7 -0.79 23.70 -9.00
CA GLY A 7 -1.89 23.25 -9.88
C GLY A 7 -2.21 21.74 -9.98
N GLY A 8 -1.75 20.94 -9.02
CA GLY A 8 -1.82 19.48 -9.05
C GLY A 8 -3.21 19.07 -8.64
N PHE A 9 -3.92 18.44 -9.56
CA PHE A 9 -5.24 17.88 -9.29
C PHE A 9 -5.10 16.77 -8.23
N GLY A 10 -5.68 16.98 -7.06
CA GLY A 10 -5.78 15.92 -6.05
C GLY A 10 -5.57 16.42 -4.65
N GLY A 11 -6.66 16.49 -3.90
CA GLY A 11 -6.65 16.60 -2.46
C GLY A 11 -7.95 16.04 -1.92
N ASP A 12 -7.89 15.54 -0.70
CA ASP A 12 -9.03 14.94 -0.03
C ASP A 12 -9.05 15.40 1.43
N VAL A 13 -10.25 15.40 2.01
CA VAL A 13 -10.48 15.84 3.39
C VAL A 13 -11.39 14.85 4.09
N ALA A 14 -11.01 14.48 5.31
CA ALA A 14 -11.82 13.62 6.15
C ALA A 14 -11.95 14.19 7.56
N ILE A 15 -13.10 13.95 8.19
CA ILE A 15 -13.39 14.42 9.54
C ILE A 15 -13.32 13.22 10.49
N GLN A 16 -12.61 13.39 11.60
CA GLN A 16 -12.55 12.42 12.69
C GLN A 16 -13.75 12.62 13.64
N ASP A 17 -14.11 11.60 14.42
CA ASP A 17 -15.27 11.64 15.33
C ASP A 17 -15.19 12.76 16.39
N ASN A 18 -13.98 13.23 16.71
CA ASN A 18 -13.74 14.35 17.63
C ASN A 18 -13.88 15.73 16.98
N GLY A 19 -14.24 15.80 15.70
CA GLY A 19 -14.40 17.03 14.91
C GLY A 19 -13.10 17.59 14.33
N ASN A 20 -11.94 17.00 14.62
CA ASN A 20 -10.69 17.31 13.91
C ASN A 20 -10.83 16.91 12.44
N PHE A 21 -10.12 17.59 11.54
CA PHE A 21 -10.10 17.21 10.13
C PHE A 21 -8.69 16.98 9.62
N LEU A 22 -8.61 16.03 8.71
CA LEU A 22 -7.42 15.56 8.02
C LEU A 22 -7.47 16.08 6.61
N TYR A 23 -6.34 16.56 6.11
CA TYR A 23 -6.20 17.02 4.74
C TYR A 23 -5.02 16.33 4.08
N VAL A 24 -5.23 15.79 2.89
CA VAL A 24 -4.18 15.23 2.04
C VAL A 24 -4.15 15.98 0.72
N PHE A 25 -2.95 16.20 0.17
CA PHE A 25 -2.79 16.95 -1.07
C PHE A 25 -1.51 16.56 -1.79
N SER A 26 -1.53 16.70 -3.12
CA SER A 26 -0.32 16.64 -3.95
C SER A 26 0.38 18.00 -3.96
N GLY A 27 1.71 17.99 -3.97
CA GLY A 27 2.50 19.21 -4.16
C GLY A 27 3.92 18.91 -4.62
N CYS A 28 4.62 19.90 -5.17
CA CYS A 28 6.00 19.71 -5.61
C CYS A 28 7.00 20.01 -4.49
N ASP A 29 8.19 19.42 -4.56
CA ASP A 29 9.33 19.69 -3.68
C ASP A 29 10.39 20.62 -4.32
N GLY A 30 9.99 21.37 -5.36
CA GLY A 30 10.89 22.17 -6.17
C GLY A 30 11.33 21.50 -7.48
N HIS A 31 10.97 20.23 -7.71
CA HIS A 31 11.08 19.59 -9.03
C HIS A 31 9.81 19.79 -9.88
N PRO A 32 9.93 20.27 -11.14
CA PRO A 32 8.76 20.64 -11.97
C PRO A 32 8.02 19.45 -12.62
N LEU A 33 8.51 18.22 -12.47
CA LEU A 33 8.01 17.04 -13.18
C LEU A 33 7.50 15.93 -12.24
N THR A 34 7.51 16.16 -10.93
CA THR A 34 7.15 15.16 -9.92
C THR A 34 6.47 15.83 -8.74
N ASP A 35 5.28 15.31 -8.39
CA ASP A 35 4.63 15.68 -7.14
C ASP A 35 4.95 14.65 -6.06
N TYR A 36 4.72 15.03 -4.82
CA TYR A 36 4.71 14.17 -3.65
C TYR A 36 3.38 14.35 -2.94
N VAL A 37 2.98 13.33 -2.19
CA VAL A 37 1.78 13.45 -1.36
C VAL A 37 2.17 13.98 0.00
N TYR A 38 1.35 14.90 0.51
CA TYR A 38 1.48 15.49 1.83
C TYR A 38 0.19 15.35 2.63
N SER A 39 0.31 15.34 3.95
CA SER A 39 -0.82 15.37 4.87
C SER A 39 -0.65 16.45 5.94
N ARG A 40 -1.79 16.88 6.50
CA ARG A 40 -1.85 17.74 7.68
C ARG A 40 -3.14 17.50 8.45
N MET A 41 -3.06 17.62 9.77
CA MET A 41 -4.22 17.53 10.67
C MET A 41 -4.52 18.90 11.28
N PHE A 42 -5.80 19.18 11.46
CA PHE A 42 -6.32 20.39 12.06
C PHE A 42 -7.33 20.05 13.14
N ASP A 43 -7.46 20.91 14.14
CA ASP A 43 -8.56 20.83 15.10
C ASP A 43 -9.88 21.28 14.47
N SER A 44 -10.98 21.10 15.21
CA SER A 44 -12.33 21.50 14.78
C SER A 44 -12.50 23.01 14.53
N LEU A 45 -11.54 23.84 14.96
CA LEU A 45 -11.52 25.28 14.74
C LEU A 45 -10.64 25.68 13.55
N GLY A 46 -9.95 24.71 12.92
CA GLY A 46 -9.03 24.96 11.81
C GLY A 46 -7.61 25.33 12.22
N ASN A 47 -7.25 25.20 13.51
CA ASN A 47 -5.86 25.36 13.92
C ASN A 47 -5.07 24.09 13.55
N PRO A 48 -3.86 24.22 12.99
CA PRO A 48 -3.06 23.06 12.62
C PRO A 48 -2.55 22.32 13.86
N LEU A 49 -2.84 21.03 13.94
CA LEU A 49 -2.34 20.13 14.99
C LEU A 49 -0.99 19.50 14.61
N THR A 50 -0.73 19.32 13.31
CA THR A 50 0.55 18.81 12.80
C THR A 50 1.20 19.80 11.82
N PRO A 51 2.54 19.74 11.66
CA PRO A 51 3.19 20.34 10.50
C PRO A 51 2.71 19.64 9.21
N ILE A 52 2.98 20.26 8.06
CA ILE A 52 2.83 19.55 6.79
C ILE A 52 3.84 18.40 6.76
N GLN A 53 3.37 17.20 6.47
CA GLN A 53 4.17 15.98 6.43
C GLN A 53 4.18 15.42 5.01
N LYS A 54 5.36 15.07 4.50
CA LYS A 54 5.51 14.33 3.24
C LYS A 54 5.27 12.84 3.52
N ILE A 55 4.28 12.22 2.85
CA ILE A 55 3.88 10.82 3.14
C ILE A 55 4.52 9.80 2.19
N THR A 56 4.82 10.22 0.96
CA THR A 56 5.56 9.43 -0.03
C THR A 56 7.03 9.34 0.36
N THR A 57 7.54 8.12 0.51
CA THR A 57 8.94 7.86 0.90
C THR A 57 9.91 7.77 -0.27
N ALA A 58 9.42 7.52 -1.48
CA ALA A 58 10.20 7.46 -2.73
C ALA A 58 9.75 8.54 -3.71
N ASN A 59 10.55 8.77 -4.77
CA ASN A 59 10.15 9.64 -5.87
C ASN A 59 8.97 9.00 -6.63
N PRO A 60 7.79 9.64 -6.69
CA PRO A 60 6.62 9.09 -7.36
C PRO A 60 6.77 8.96 -8.88
N MET A 61 7.73 9.67 -9.49
CA MET A 61 7.98 9.70 -10.93
C MET A 61 6.75 10.10 -11.77
N THR A 62 5.78 10.76 -11.15
CA THR A 62 4.54 11.26 -11.76
C THR A 62 3.99 12.44 -10.96
N VAL A 63 3.04 13.16 -11.56
CA VAL A 63 2.26 14.24 -10.91
C VAL A 63 0.80 13.82 -10.62
N TRP A 64 0.38 12.67 -11.14
CA TRP A 64 -1.00 12.19 -11.06
C TRP A 64 -1.17 11.22 -9.88
N LEU A 65 -1.25 11.78 -8.66
CA LEU A 65 -1.18 10.98 -7.43
C LEU A 65 -2.53 10.59 -6.82
N PHE A 66 -3.61 11.32 -7.12
CA PHE A 66 -4.98 11.05 -6.63
C PHE A 66 -5.06 10.63 -5.14
N PRO A 67 -4.54 11.44 -4.21
CA PRO A 67 -4.50 11.05 -2.82
C PRO A 67 -5.89 11.09 -2.17
N VAL A 68 -6.17 10.10 -1.32
CA VAL A 68 -7.38 9.99 -0.48
C VAL A 68 -6.96 9.78 0.98
N ILE A 69 -7.77 10.25 1.93
CA ILE A 69 -7.48 10.16 3.36
C ILE A 69 -8.73 9.80 4.17
N ILE A 70 -8.58 8.92 5.15
CA ILE A 70 -9.69 8.55 6.06
C ILE A 70 -9.20 8.37 7.51
N PRO A 71 -10.06 8.58 8.52
CA PRO A 71 -9.78 8.16 9.89
C PRO A 71 -9.66 6.63 9.98
N ASP A 72 -8.77 6.13 10.86
CA ASP A 72 -8.63 4.69 11.12
C ASP A 72 -9.57 4.17 12.23
N ARG A 73 -10.42 5.05 12.78
CA ARG A 73 -11.32 4.82 13.93
C ARG A 73 -10.64 4.39 15.24
N ARG A 74 -9.31 4.44 15.31
CA ARG A 74 -8.50 4.24 16.52
C ARG A 74 -7.74 5.51 16.95
N GLY A 75 -8.08 6.65 16.33
CA GLY A 75 -7.49 7.96 16.59
C GLY A 75 -6.37 8.35 15.62
N GLY A 76 -5.92 7.42 14.77
CA GLY A 76 -5.02 7.67 13.65
C GLY A 76 -5.77 7.90 12.34
N TYR A 77 -5.05 7.71 11.24
CA TYR A 77 -5.59 7.84 9.89
C TYR A 77 -4.82 7.02 8.86
N LEU A 78 -5.45 6.83 7.70
CA LEU A 78 -4.89 6.18 6.53
C LEU A 78 -4.88 7.16 5.37
N ALA A 79 -3.81 7.15 4.59
CA ALA A 79 -3.76 7.84 3.31
C ALA A 79 -3.41 6.85 2.21
N ALA A 80 -4.11 6.92 1.08
CA ALA A 80 -3.81 6.13 -0.11
C ALA A 80 -3.61 7.04 -1.31
N TRP A 81 -2.79 6.61 -2.27
CA TRP A 81 -2.47 7.38 -3.47
C TRP A 81 -1.92 6.45 -4.54
N THR A 82 -1.92 6.90 -5.80
CA THR A 82 -1.23 6.21 -6.89
C THR A 82 0.12 6.85 -7.15
N ASP A 83 1.15 6.08 -7.46
CA ASP A 83 2.37 6.63 -8.06
C ASP A 83 3.08 5.65 -8.98
N SER A 84 4.10 6.12 -9.71
CA SER A 84 4.86 5.34 -10.68
C SER A 84 6.29 5.05 -10.20
N ARG A 85 6.54 5.01 -8.88
CA ARG A 85 7.90 4.86 -8.32
C ARG A 85 8.59 3.56 -8.73
N ASN A 86 7.81 2.50 -9.00
CA ASN A 86 8.34 1.16 -9.25
C ASN A 86 8.63 0.88 -10.74
N GLN A 87 8.28 1.79 -11.66
CA GLN A 87 8.57 1.75 -13.11
C GLN A 87 8.85 0.36 -13.71
N GLU A 88 7.98 -0.63 -13.48
CA GLU A 88 8.25 -2.00 -13.90
C GLU A 88 8.12 -2.18 -15.43
N ASP A 89 7.66 -1.16 -16.18
CA ASP A 89 7.72 -1.12 -17.65
C ASP A 89 7.67 0.30 -18.26
N GLU A 90 8.00 0.39 -19.55
CA GLU A 90 8.09 1.62 -20.36
C GLU A 90 6.74 2.35 -20.57
N ASN A 91 5.63 1.82 -20.07
CA ASN A 91 4.27 2.31 -20.36
C ASN A 91 3.65 3.19 -19.25
N GLY A 92 4.41 3.56 -18.20
CA GLY A 92 3.95 4.51 -17.19
C GLY A 92 2.90 3.94 -16.23
N ARG A 93 3.04 2.66 -15.85
CA ARG A 93 2.17 2.02 -14.85
C ARG A 93 2.19 2.77 -13.52
N ARG A 94 1.04 2.77 -12.86
CA ARG A 94 0.88 3.28 -11.50
C ARG A 94 0.57 2.14 -10.54
N ASP A 95 1.02 2.32 -9.32
CA ASP A 95 0.82 1.46 -8.18
C ASP A 95 0.01 2.20 -7.11
N LEU A 96 -0.92 1.49 -6.50
CA LEU A 96 -1.75 1.97 -5.41
C LEU A 96 -1.03 1.72 -4.08
N PHE A 97 -0.64 2.81 -3.44
CA PHE A 97 -0.01 2.79 -2.12
C PHE A 97 -1.00 3.17 -1.02
N LEU A 98 -0.73 2.64 0.17
CA LEU A 98 -1.43 2.91 1.41
C LEU A 98 -0.41 3.14 2.54
N GLN A 99 -0.67 4.10 3.42
CA GLN A 99 0.13 4.34 4.62
C GLN A 99 -0.80 4.60 5.80
N ARG A 100 -0.53 3.93 6.92
CA ARG A 100 -1.17 4.21 8.21
C ARG A 100 -0.34 5.20 9.02
N PHE A 101 -1.03 6.06 9.76
CA PHE A 101 -0.47 7.03 10.69
C PHE A 101 -1.13 6.91 12.05
N ASP A 102 -0.36 7.13 13.11
CA ASP A 102 -0.88 7.24 14.47
C ASP A 102 -1.59 8.60 14.70
N SER A 103 -2.12 8.79 15.90
CA SER A 103 -2.84 10.03 16.28
C SER A 103 -1.97 11.29 16.31
N LEU A 104 -0.64 11.15 16.24
CA LEU A 104 0.31 12.26 16.17
C LEU A 104 0.77 12.52 14.72
N GLY A 105 0.26 11.76 13.75
CA GLY A 105 0.68 11.82 12.36
C GLY A 105 2.03 11.17 12.11
N LYS A 106 2.50 10.27 12.97
CA LYS A 106 3.70 9.48 12.70
C LYS A 106 3.30 8.24 11.89
N PRO A 107 4.02 7.90 10.81
CA PRO A 107 3.73 6.69 10.05
C PRO A 107 3.92 5.44 10.91
N THR A 108 2.98 4.50 10.80
CA THR A 108 3.06 3.14 11.31
C THR A 108 3.33 2.22 10.13
N GLY A 109 4.47 1.54 10.10
CA GLY A 109 4.89 0.74 8.96
C GLY A 109 5.40 1.57 7.77
N ILE A 110 5.62 0.90 6.63
CA ILE A 110 6.09 1.49 5.37
C ILE A 110 4.93 1.84 4.43
N ASN A 111 5.24 2.53 3.32
CA ASN A 111 4.31 2.69 2.20
C ASN A 111 3.99 1.30 1.64
N PHE A 112 2.76 0.83 1.83
CA PHE A 112 2.30 -0.49 1.45
C PHE A 112 1.68 -0.47 0.06
N ARG A 113 2.18 -1.29 -0.87
CA ARG A 113 1.59 -1.47 -2.20
C ARG A 113 0.37 -2.40 -2.09
N VAL A 114 -0.81 -1.85 -2.32
CA VAL A 114 -2.10 -2.56 -2.28
C VAL A 114 -2.26 -3.42 -3.54
N ASN A 115 -2.06 -2.85 -4.73
CA ASN A 115 -2.22 -3.59 -5.97
C ASN A 115 -0.99 -4.51 -6.22
N ASN A 116 -1.14 -5.83 -6.05
CA ASN A 116 -0.01 -6.77 -6.12
C ASN A 116 0.19 -7.45 -7.50
N PHE A 117 -0.14 -6.82 -8.63
CA PHE A 117 -0.19 -7.53 -9.91
C PHE A 117 1.07 -7.37 -10.79
N ARG A 118 1.66 -8.50 -11.21
CA ARG A 118 2.81 -8.56 -12.15
C ARG A 118 2.44 -8.69 -13.63
N SER A 119 1.16 -8.58 -14.03
CA SER A 119 0.84 -8.74 -15.46
C SER A 119 1.48 -7.64 -16.29
N SER A 120 2.10 -8.01 -17.40
CA SER A 120 2.83 -7.13 -18.31
C SER A 120 1.94 -6.19 -19.15
N LYS A 121 0.70 -5.91 -18.71
CA LYS A 121 -0.28 -5.16 -19.49
C LYS A 121 -0.77 -3.95 -18.67
N GLY A 122 -0.57 -2.76 -19.24
CA GLY A 122 -0.54 -1.47 -18.55
C GLY A 122 -1.79 -1.10 -17.75
N PHE A 123 -1.57 -0.25 -16.75
CA PHE A 123 -2.57 0.28 -15.85
C PHE A 123 -2.69 1.79 -15.99
N GLU A 124 -3.92 2.26 -16.07
CA GLU A 124 -4.30 3.59 -15.63
C GLU A 124 -5.26 3.34 -14.46
N GLU A 125 -5.03 3.87 -13.28
CA GLU A 125 -6.00 3.83 -12.18
C GLU A 125 -6.69 5.20 -12.11
N VAL A 126 -8.03 5.23 -12.07
CA VAL A 126 -8.78 6.50 -12.17
C VAL A 126 -9.49 6.85 -10.87
N SER A 127 -9.79 5.87 -10.01
CA SER A 127 -10.51 6.11 -8.76
C SER A 127 -10.08 5.13 -7.67
N ILE A 128 -9.90 5.67 -6.46
CA ILE A 128 -9.61 4.94 -5.23
C ILE A 128 -10.77 5.21 -4.27
N GLY A 129 -11.30 4.15 -3.66
CA GLY A 129 -12.16 4.25 -2.50
C GLY A 129 -11.49 3.53 -1.32
N ILE A 130 -11.52 4.15 -0.15
CA ILE A 130 -11.00 3.53 1.07
C ILE A 130 -12.01 3.66 2.21
N ALA A 131 -12.17 2.59 2.98
CA ALA A 131 -12.96 2.58 4.21
C ALA A 131 -12.21 1.82 5.32
N CYS A 132 -12.47 2.19 6.57
CA CYS A 132 -11.94 1.51 7.74
C CYS A 132 -13.04 1.39 8.80
N ASP A 133 -13.21 0.20 9.38
CA ASP A 133 -14.16 -0.08 10.46
C ASP A 133 -13.50 -0.11 11.85
N GLY A 134 -12.20 0.19 11.92
CA GLY A 134 -11.41 0.11 13.15
C GLY A 134 -10.78 -1.27 13.39
N GLN A 135 -11.00 -2.25 12.52
CA GLN A 135 -10.29 -3.53 12.53
C GLN A 135 -9.74 -3.87 11.15
N ARG A 136 -10.54 -3.61 10.11
CA ARG A 136 -10.21 -3.89 8.72
C ARG A 136 -10.22 -2.62 7.88
N VAL A 137 -9.37 -2.64 6.88
CA VAL A 137 -9.28 -1.65 5.82
C VAL A 137 -9.78 -2.27 4.53
N TYR A 138 -10.67 -1.57 3.86
CA TYR A 138 -11.25 -1.93 2.58
C TYR A 138 -10.73 -0.93 1.57
N VAL A 139 -9.97 -1.40 0.58
CA VAL A 139 -9.48 -0.58 -0.51
C VAL A 139 -10.12 -1.07 -1.79
N VAL A 140 -10.79 -0.19 -2.52
CA VAL A 140 -11.39 -0.46 -3.82
C VAL A 140 -10.77 0.43 -4.87
N TRP A 141 -10.58 -0.11 -6.07
CA TRP A 141 -10.03 0.67 -7.18
C TRP A 141 -10.55 0.15 -8.51
N SER A 142 -10.52 1.01 -9.52
CA SER A 142 -10.79 0.65 -10.91
C SER A 142 -9.49 0.38 -11.65
N ASP A 143 -9.36 -0.77 -12.29
CA ASP A 143 -8.22 -1.03 -13.19
C ASP A 143 -8.60 -1.83 -14.43
N ARG A 144 -7.61 -2.02 -15.32
CA ARG A 144 -7.79 -2.64 -16.63
C ARG A 144 -6.91 -3.88 -16.85
N ARG A 145 -6.62 -4.64 -15.79
CA ARG A 145 -5.73 -5.82 -15.87
C ARG A 145 -6.16 -6.85 -16.92
N ASP A 146 -7.46 -7.00 -17.14
CA ASP A 146 -8.03 -7.94 -18.10
C ASP A 146 -8.13 -7.34 -19.52
N PHE A 147 -7.00 -6.84 -20.03
CA PHE A 147 -6.86 -6.10 -21.30
C PHE A 147 -7.53 -6.71 -22.54
N ASN A 148 -7.88 -8.00 -22.52
CA ASN A 148 -8.55 -8.68 -23.65
C ASN A 148 -9.91 -8.06 -24.02
N ASN A 149 -10.52 -7.23 -23.16
CA ASN A 149 -11.82 -6.61 -23.39
C ASN A 149 -11.82 -5.08 -23.40
N TRP A 150 -10.67 -4.41 -23.18
CA TRP A 150 -10.61 -2.95 -23.03
C TRP A 150 -11.55 -2.39 -21.92
N ASN A 151 -12.03 -3.21 -20.99
CA ASN A 151 -12.99 -2.81 -19.96
C ASN A 151 -12.31 -2.45 -18.65
N TRP A 152 -12.93 -1.53 -17.94
CA TRP A 152 -12.63 -1.20 -16.56
C TRP A 152 -13.39 -2.13 -15.65
N ASP A 153 -12.68 -2.78 -14.73
CA ASP A 153 -13.26 -3.60 -13.68
C ASP A 153 -12.97 -2.96 -12.32
N ILE A 154 -13.83 -3.27 -11.34
CA ILE A 154 -13.66 -2.81 -9.96
C ILE A 154 -13.08 -3.96 -9.15
N TYR A 155 -11.93 -3.70 -8.53
CA TYR A 155 -11.23 -4.63 -7.66
C TYR A 155 -11.26 -4.12 -6.22
N ALA A 156 -11.07 -5.04 -5.29
CA ALA A 156 -11.00 -4.74 -3.88
C ALA A 156 -9.95 -5.59 -3.18
N GLN A 157 -9.32 -5.01 -2.16
CA GLN A 157 -8.52 -5.73 -1.19
C GLN A 157 -9.00 -5.37 0.22
N VAL A 158 -9.15 -6.40 1.04
CA VAL A 158 -9.47 -6.26 2.45
C VAL A 158 -8.27 -6.76 3.25
N MET A 159 -7.84 -5.98 4.22
CA MET A 159 -6.72 -6.33 5.09
C MET A 159 -7.00 -5.86 6.52
N ASP A 160 -6.39 -6.50 7.50
CA ASP A 160 -6.44 -6.00 8.86
C ASP A 160 -5.62 -4.71 9.00
N LEU A 161 -6.16 -3.78 9.77
CA LEU A 161 -5.60 -2.45 9.98
C LEU A 161 -4.21 -2.48 10.63
N ASP A 162 -3.95 -3.48 11.46
CA ASP A 162 -2.66 -3.65 12.14
C ASP A 162 -1.58 -4.24 11.22
N LEU A 163 -1.96 -4.67 10.02
CA LEU A 163 -1.08 -5.28 9.03
C LEU A 163 -0.71 -4.32 7.89
N VAL A 164 -1.32 -3.13 7.86
CA VAL A 164 -1.03 -2.10 6.87
C VAL A 164 0.42 -1.64 7.01
N GLY A 165 1.24 -1.99 6.02
CA GLY A 165 2.64 -1.56 5.94
C GLY A 165 3.57 -2.18 6.98
N THR A 166 3.13 -3.19 7.74
CA THR A 166 3.99 -3.89 8.70
C THR A 166 4.73 -5.07 8.04
N TYR A 167 4.13 -5.72 7.05
CA TYR A 167 4.77 -6.78 6.29
C TYR A 167 4.30 -6.84 4.83
N ILE A 168 5.08 -7.52 3.99
CA ILE A 168 4.70 -7.89 2.63
C ILE A 168 4.48 -9.41 2.63
N ILE A 169 3.31 -9.86 2.18
CA ILE A 169 3.03 -11.31 2.11
C ILE A 169 4.04 -11.95 1.15
N GLY A 170 4.69 -13.02 1.60
CA GLY A 170 5.75 -13.71 0.86
C GLY A 170 7.13 -13.05 0.92
N ASP A 171 7.30 -11.93 1.61
CA ASP A 171 8.60 -11.39 2.02
C ASP A 171 8.96 -11.96 3.39
N VAL A 172 9.40 -13.22 3.40
CA VAL A 172 9.68 -13.95 4.65
C VAL A 172 11.04 -13.60 5.26
N ASN A 173 11.91 -12.94 4.48
CA ASN A 173 13.22 -12.49 4.94
C ASN A 173 13.21 -10.99 5.35
N PHE A 174 12.08 -10.30 5.16
CA PHE A 174 11.81 -8.91 5.51
C PHE A 174 12.72 -7.89 4.80
N ASP A 175 13.14 -8.20 3.58
CA ASP A 175 13.97 -7.31 2.75
C ASP A 175 13.16 -6.39 1.81
N GLN A 176 11.82 -6.41 1.96
CA GLN A 176 10.83 -5.66 1.20
C GLN A 176 10.70 -6.08 -0.27
N GLN A 177 11.26 -7.23 -0.65
CA GLN A 177 11.14 -7.77 -2.00
C GLN A 177 10.67 -9.22 -1.97
N ILE A 178 9.68 -9.55 -2.80
CA ILE A 178 9.29 -10.94 -3.00
C ILE A 178 10.21 -11.56 -4.06
N SER A 179 11.15 -12.40 -3.63
CA SER A 179 12.28 -12.88 -4.44
C SER A 179 12.58 -14.37 -4.24
N LEU A 180 13.62 -14.87 -4.93
CA LEU A 180 14.12 -16.23 -4.70
C LEU A 180 14.79 -16.35 -3.32
N ALA A 181 15.26 -15.25 -2.71
CA ALA A 181 15.81 -15.28 -1.36
C ALA A 181 14.73 -15.69 -0.34
N ASP A 182 13.49 -15.25 -0.54
CA ASP A 182 12.32 -15.62 0.28
C ASP A 182 11.94 -17.09 0.13
N VAL A 183 12.03 -17.62 -1.09
CA VAL A 183 11.87 -19.05 -1.33
C VAL A 183 12.94 -19.85 -0.56
N ILE A 184 14.20 -19.42 -0.64
CA ILE A 184 15.31 -20.08 0.06
C ILE A 184 15.12 -20.00 1.58
N PHE A 185 14.62 -18.87 2.07
CA PHE A 185 14.33 -18.67 3.47
C PHE A 185 13.20 -19.58 3.96
N SER A 186 12.09 -19.67 3.22
CA SER A 186 10.96 -20.56 3.51
C SER A 186 11.37 -22.04 3.53
N VAL A 187 12.21 -22.47 2.58
CA VAL A 187 12.78 -23.83 2.58
C VAL A 187 13.68 -24.06 3.80
N SER A 188 14.45 -23.04 4.20
CA SER A 188 15.32 -23.14 5.38
C SER A 188 14.50 -23.24 6.67
N TYR A 189 13.37 -22.53 6.78
CA TYR A 189 12.43 -22.68 7.89
C TYR A 189 11.88 -24.11 7.96
N LEU A 190 11.29 -24.59 6.86
CA LEU A 190 10.61 -25.90 6.82
C LEU A 190 11.55 -27.09 7.08
N PHE A 191 12.77 -27.05 6.53
CA PHE A 191 13.66 -28.23 6.52
C PHE A 191 14.89 -28.10 7.42
N ARG A 192 15.26 -26.88 7.84
CA ARG A 192 16.43 -26.66 8.72
C ARG A 192 16.05 -26.17 10.11
N GLY A 193 14.78 -25.87 10.36
CA GLY A 193 14.30 -25.41 11.66
C GLY A 193 14.80 -24.02 12.03
N ASN A 194 15.25 -23.22 11.07
CA ASN A 194 15.56 -21.81 11.30
C ASN A 194 14.25 -21.10 11.67
N PRO A 195 14.18 -20.30 12.75
CA PRO A 195 12.96 -19.56 13.07
C PRO A 195 12.66 -18.51 11.99
N LEU A 196 11.37 -18.26 11.72
CA LEU A 196 10.95 -17.09 10.96
C LEU A 196 11.32 -15.82 11.76
N PRO A 197 11.80 -14.74 11.13
CA PRO A 197 11.93 -13.45 11.79
C PRO A 197 10.55 -13.04 12.30
N GLU A 198 10.51 -12.58 13.56
CA GLU A 198 9.29 -12.14 14.25
C GLU A 198 8.20 -13.22 14.44
N GLY A 199 8.44 -14.47 14.03
CA GLY A 199 7.53 -15.60 14.23
C GLY A 199 6.26 -15.55 13.37
N ASP A 200 6.26 -14.73 12.31
CA ASP A 200 5.02 -14.37 11.63
C ASP A 200 4.63 -15.39 10.54
N ILE A 201 3.76 -16.31 10.91
CA ILE A 201 3.15 -17.29 10.01
C ILE A 201 2.42 -16.63 8.83
N LEU A 202 1.93 -15.39 9.02
CA LEU A 202 1.10 -14.67 8.06
C LEU A 202 1.85 -14.28 6.77
N VAL A 203 3.16 -14.06 6.84
CA VAL A 203 3.99 -13.76 5.66
C VAL A 203 4.41 -15.01 4.89
N ALA A 204 4.43 -16.17 5.57
CA ALA A 204 4.94 -17.42 5.01
C ALA A 204 3.84 -18.32 4.45
N ASP A 205 2.61 -18.23 4.96
CA ASP A 205 1.41 -18.82 4.36
C ASP A 205 0.90 -17.90 3.25
N VAL A 206 1.39 -18.14 2.03
CA VAL A 206 1.11 -17.30 0.86
C VAL A 206 -0.07 -17.82 0.03
N ASN A 207 -0.53 -19.03 0.32
CA ASN A 207 -1.67 -19.65 -0.35
C ASN A 207 -2.98 -19.52 0.46
N GLY A 208 -2.90 -19.06 1.71
CA GLY A 208 -4.05 -18.80 2.58
C GLY A 208 -4.70 -20.05 3.16
N ASP A 209 -3.97 -21.18 3.23
CA ASP A 209 -4.51 -22.46 3.72
C ASP A 209 -4.36 -22.68 5.23
N CYS A 210 -3.90 -21.65 5.94
CA CYS A 210 -3.62 -21.62 7.37
C CYS A 210 -2.42 -22.50 7.80
N THR A 211 -1.59 -22.99 6.86
CA THR A 211 -0.41 -23.79 7.18
C THR A 211 0.82 -23.32 6.41
N VAL A 212 1.96 -23.19 7.06
CA VAL A 212 3.23 -22.97 6.34
C VAL A 212 3.79 -24.32 5.93
N SER A 213 3.78 -24.60 4.63
CA SER A 213 4.14 -25.90 4.09
C SER A 213 4.89 -25.79 2.76
N LEU A 214 5.25 -26.94 2.18
CA LEU A 214 5.85 -26.98 0.86
C LEU A 214 4.91 -26.42 -0.24
N SER A 215 3.59 -26.43 0.00
CA SER A 215 2.61 -25.78 -0.87
C SER A 215 2.90 -24.29 -1.04
N ASP A 216 3.23 -23.59 0.04
CA ASP A 216 3.58 -22.17 0.03
C ASP A 216 4.85 -21.91 -0.77
N VAL A 217 5.88 -22.73 -0.55
CA VAL A 217 7.12 -22.65 -1.33
C VAL A 217 6.85 -22.81 -2.82
N ILE A 218 5.98 -23.76 -3.22
CA ILE A 218 5.58 -23.94 -4.62
C ILE A 218 4.84 -22.71 -5.13
N TYR A 219 3.96 -22.12 -4.34
CA TYR A 219 3.27 -20.86 -4.65
C TYR A 219 4.26 -19.73 -4.89
N MET A 220 5.22 -19.54 -3.99
CA MET A 220 6.25 -18.51 -4.09
C MET A 220 7.13 -18.69 -5.31
N VAL A 221 7.56 -19.93 -5.60
CA VAL A 221 8.35 -20.23 -6.81
C VAL A 221 7.55 -19.86 -8.06
N ASN A 222 6.29 -20.32 -8.16
CA ASN A 222 5.45 -20.00 -9.31
C ASN A 222 5.24 -18.48 -9.45
N TRP A 223 5.07 -17.76 -8.35
CA TRP A 223 4.95 -16.31 -8.33
C TRP A 223 6.22 -15.60 -8.80
N VAL A 224 7.38 -15.97 -8.24
CA VAL A 224 8.70 -15.41 -8.60
C VAL A 224 8.99 -15.60 -10.09
N PHE A 225 8.56 -16.71 -10.68
CA PHE A 225 8.70 -17.01 -12.12
C PHE A 225 7.52 -16.54 -12.99
N GLY A 226 6.55 -15.80 -12.44
CA GLY A 226 5.45 -15.17 -13.19
C GLY A 226 4.37 -16.15 -13.70
N LYS A 227 4.26 -17.33 -13.09
CA LYS A 227 3.29 -18.39 -13.46
C LYS A 227 2.27 -18.70 -12.35
N GLY A 228 2.43 -18.10 -11.18
CA GLY A 228 1.61 -18.34 -10.00
C GLY A 228 0.45 -17.35 -9.84
N PRO A 229 -0.62 -17.74 -9.13
CA PRO A 229 -1.69 -16.83 -8.73
C PRO A 229 -1.19 -15.79 -7.72
N PRO A 230 -1.92 -14.67 -7.51
CA PRO A 230 -1.62 -13.70 -6.46
C PRO A 230 -1.58 -14.36 -5.08
N PHE A 231 -0.69 -13.87 -4.21
CA PHE A 231 -0.65 -14.31 -2.83
C PHE A 231 -1.91 -13.88 -2.08
N VAL A 232 -2.35 -14.76 -1.20
CA VAL A 232 -3.47 -14.54 -0.29
C VAL A 232 -2.89 -14.50 1.12
N PRO A 233 -3.29 -13.54 1.97
CA PRO A 233 -2.83 -13.54 3.36
C PRO A 233 -3.22 -14.85 4.05
N GLY A 234 -2.29 -15.42 4.81
CA GLY A 234 -2.57 -16.52 5.73
C GLY A 234 -3.65 -16.18 6.75
N CYS A 235 -4.21 -17.22 7.36
CA CYS A 235 -5.29 -17.04 8.32
C CYS A 235 -4.81 -16.28 9.56
N LEU A 236 -5.49 -15.18 9.86
CA LEU A 236 -5.33 -14.44 11.11
C LEU A 236 -5.90 -15.26 12.27
N PRO A 237 -5.21 -15.35 13.42
CA PRO A 237 -5.78 -15.97 14.62
C PRO A 237 -7.04 -15.25 15.12
#